data_AF-A0A4Q7UF01-F1
#
_entry.id   AF-A0A4Q7UF01-F1
#
_cell.length_a   1.000
_cell.length_b   1.000
_cell.length_c   1.000
_cell.angle_alpha   90.00
_cell.angle_beta   90.00
_cell.angle_gamma   90.00
#
_symmetry.space_group_name_H-M   'P 1'
#
loop_
_entity.id
_entity.type
_entity.pdbx_description
1 polymer ?
#
loop_
_entity_poly.entity_id
_entity_poly.type
_entity_poly.pdbx_seq_one_letter_code
_entity_poly.pdbx_strand_id
1 'polypeptide(L)'
;MARRHLDPRMMQLVFGVFALTAGTLTALRPDPPHPLFTTAATSGYALATVLSFGGWLALRHPALAARTRQVLIVFHLLFVPAQFLFLLAHATPWLGMALSSAIAVGLKPRFPRLGRTPRKVWLTLHVGIGVGWLGVATGMLLLAITGAVADSHELQHGAYLLLHTFEIMLAIPSAFAAIITGVVVSLGTPWGLLKHRWVLAKLVIALALPFLAVFEGPWIEELEARSASGPIETGTTGMLLIGAMGLFATLLWAATILSVFKPGGRTRWGRSRDARVGRAGREPARPTRDSSTRLASRQVQRATFPDLRGGS
;
A
#
# COMPACT_ATOMS: atom_id res chain seq x y z
N MET A 1 -13.41 -27.85 -6.57
CA MET A 1 -12.71 -26.93 -7.50
C MET A 1 -11.31 -26.65 -7.00
N ALA A 2 -10.29 -27.19 -7.69
CA ALA A 2 -8.89 -26.97 -7.36
C ALA A 2 -8.54 -25.49 -7.55
N ARG A 3 -8.08 -24.80 -6.50
CA ARG A 3 -7.50 -23.46 -6.64
C ARG A 3 -6.23 -23.61 -7.48
N ARG A 4 -6.30 -23.35 -8.78
CA ARG A 4 -5.10 -23.18 -9.62
C ARG A 4 -4.30 -22.05 -9.00
N HIS A 5 -3.23 -22.39 -8.28
CA HIS A 5 -2.28 -21.40 -7.80
C HIS A 5 -1.63 -20.79 -9.04
N LEU A 6 -1.98 -19.55 -9.36
CA LEU A 6 -1.35 -18.80 -10.45
C LEU A 6 0.17 -18.77 -10.21
N ASP A 7 0.94 -19.25 -11.18
CA ASP A 7 2.40 -19.24 -11.11
C ASP A 7 2.88 -17.78 -11.09
N PRO A 8 3.59 -17.32 -10.04
CA PRO A 8 4.10 -15.97 -9.96
C PRO A 8 4.91 -15.54 -11.19
N ARG A 9 5.58 -16.47 -11.88
CA ARG A 9 6.26 -16.16 -13.15
C ARG A 9 5.28 -15.77 -14.25
N MET A 10 4.22 -16.55 -14.44
CA MET A 10 3.24 -16.28 -15.47
C MET A 10 2.52 -14.95 -15.23
N MET A 11 2.26 -14.61 -13.95
CA MET A 11 1.67 -13.33 -13.59
C MET A 11 2.59 -12.13 -13.89
N GLN A 12 3.91 -12.27 -13.70
CA GLN A 12 4.87 -11.22 -14.10
C GLN A 12 4.86 -10.95 -15.61
N LEU A 13 4.71 -12.00 -16.42
CA LEU A 13 4.61 -11.86 -17.87
C LEU A 13 3.31 -11.13 -18.26
N VAL A 14 2.16 -11.53 -17.70
CA VAL A 14 0.87 -10.87 -17.97
C VAL A 14 0.92 -9.40 -17.56
N PHE A 15 1.54 -9.08 -16.42
CA PHE A 15 1.67 -7.69 -15.96
C PHE A 15 2.67 -6.88 -16.78
N GLY A 16 3.77 -7.48 -17.22
CA GLY A 16 4.73 -6.83 -18.13
C GLY A 16 4.10 -6.45 -19.47
N VAL A 17 3.26 -7.34 -20.04
CA VAL A 17 2.49 -7.04 -21.26
C VAL A 17 1.50 -5.91 -21.01
N PHE A 18 0.73 -5.97 -19.91
CA PHE A 18 -0.19 -4.87 -19.54
C PHE A 18 0.54 -3.54 -19.36
N ALA A 19 1.66 -3.53 -18.65
CA ALA A 19 2.44 -2.31 -18.39
C ALA A 19 2.99 -1.71 -19.69
N LEU A 20 3.46 -2.57 -20.62
CA LEU A 20 3.92 -2.11 -21.93
C LEU A 20 2.79 -1.47 -22.72
N THR A 21 1.62 -2.12 -22.79
CA THR A 21 0.44 -1.60 -23.48
C THR A 21 -0.07 -0.31 -22.85
N ALA A 22 -0.14 -0.24 -21.52
CA ALA A 22 -0.57 0.97 -20.81
C ALA A 22 0.41 2.14 -21.03
N GLY A 23 1.73 1.85 -21.01
CA GLY A 23 2.77 2.83 -21.29
C GLY A 23 2.74 3.37 -22.71
N THR A 24 2.57 2.51 -23.72
CA THR A 24 2.46 2.95 -25.13
C THR A 24 1.18 3.72 -25.39
N LEU A 25 0.03 3.30 -24.85
CA LEU A 25 -1.22 4.06 -24.96
C LEU A 25 -1.11 5.44 -24.32
N THR A 26 -0.36 5.56 -23.22
CA THR A 26 -0.12 6.85 -22.55
C THR A 26 0.79 7.75 -23.38
N ALA A 27 1.86 7.20 -23.95
CA ALA A 27 2.82 7.95 -24.76
C ALA A 27 2.25 8.43 -26.10
N LEU A 28 1.30 7.68 -26.67
CA LEU A 28 0.68 7.99 -27.98
C LEU A 28 -0.56 8.88 -27.89
N ARG A 29 -0.90 9.38 -26.69
CA ARG A 29 -2.11 10.19 -26.51
C ARG A 29 -1.91 11.60 -27.09
N PRO A 30 -2.72 12.03 -28.08
CA PRO A 30 -2.73 13.41 -28.51
C PRO A 30 -3.35 14.27 -27.40
N ASP A 31 -2.66 15.36 -27.04
CA ASP A 31 -3.04 16.38 -26.04
C ASP A 31 -3.26 15.87 -24.59
N PRO A 32 -2.18 15.59 -23.84
CA PRO A 32 -2.30 15.22 -22.43
C PRO A 32 -2.74 16.41 -21.57
N PRO A 33 -3.80 16.26 -20.73
CA PRO A 33 -4.28 17.35 -19.86
C PRO A 33 -3.23 17.80 -18.83
N HIS A 34 -2.34 16.90 -18.41
CA HIS A 34 -1.20 17.22 -17.55
C HIS A 34 0.10 16.55 -18.06
N PRO A 35 1.06 17.32 -18.58
CA PRO A 35 2.29 16.76 -19.16
C PRO A 35 3.19 16.08 -18.11
N LEU A 36 3.18 16.57 -16.87
CA LEU A 36 3.93 15.96 -15.76
C LEU A 36 3.43 14.55 -15.42
N PHE A 37 2.11 14.38 -15.25
CA PHE A 37 1.52 13.08 -14.93
C PHE A 37 1.66 12.09 -16.09
N THR A 38 1.60 12.57 -17.33
CA THR A 38 1.80 11.75 -18.54
C THR A 38 3.24 11.24 -18.64
N THR A 39 4.21 12.11 -18.35
CA THR A 39 5.63 11.73 -18.31
C THR A 39 5.89 10.72 -17.19
N ALA A 40 5.39 11.01 -15.98
CA ALA A 40 5.51 10.11 -14.83
C ALA A 40 4.84 8.74 -15.06
N ALA A 41 3.68 8.72 -15.70
CA ALA A 41 2.98 7.49 -16.09
C ALA A 41 3.77 6.69 -17.12
N THR A 42 4.26 7.35 -18.17
CA THR A 42 5.05 6.70 -19.22
C THR A 42 6.34 6.10 -18.66
N SER A 43 7.09 6.88 -17.87
CA SER A 43 8.31 6.40 -17.19
C SER A 43 8.02 5.29 -16.18
N GLY A 44 6.92 5.40 -15.44
CA GLY A 44 6.47 4.41 -14.46
C GLY A 44 6.11 3.07 -15.10
N TYR A 45 5.31 3.10 -16.17
CA TYR A 45 4.94 1.90 -16.93
C TYR A 45 6.12 1.30 -17.70
N ALA A 46 7.06 2.11 -18.20
CA ALA A 46 8.30 1.63 -18.79
C ALA A 46 9.17 0.88 -17.77
N LEU A 47 9.38 1.47 -16.58
CA LEU A 47 10.09 0.82 -15.49
C LEU A 47 9.40 -0.47 -15.04
N ALA A 48 8.07 -0.45 -14.94
CA ALA A 48 7.26 -1.62 -14.61
C ALA A 48 7.43 -2.75 -15.62
N THR A 49 7.48 -2.41 -16.91
CA THR A 49 7.72 -3.36 -18.01
C THR A 49 9.08 -4.04 -17.84
N VAL A 50 10.14 -3.24 -17.67
CA VAL A 50 11.51 -3.75 -17.50
C VAL A 50 11.62 -4.66 -16.27
N LEU A 51 11.10 -4.22 -15.12
CA LEU A 51 11.15 -4.98 -13.87
C LEU A 51 10.33 -6.27 -13.94
N SER A 52 9.20 -6.27 -14.65
CA SER A 52 8.33 -7.44 -14.76
C SER A 52 8.90 -8.51 -15.70
N PHE A 53 9.45 -8.10 -16.85
CA PHE A 53 10.17 -9.03 -17.73
C PHE A 53 11.48 -9.54 -17.11
N GLY A 54 12.24 -8.65 -16.45
CA GLY A 54 13.42 -9.03 -15.68
C GLY A 54 13.08 -10.01 -14.55
N GLY A 55 11.97 -9.78 -13.85
CA GLY A 55 11.42 -10.68 -12.84
C GLY A 55 11.01 -12.04 -13.42
N TRP A 56 10.34 -12.06 -14.56
CA TRP A 56 9.95 -13.28 -15.26
C TRP A 56 11.16 -14.15 -15.64
N LEU A 57 12.27 -13.53 -16.07
CA LEU A 57 13.50 -14.22 -16.44
C LEU A 57 14.29 -14.67 -15.19
N ALA A 58 14.47 -13.78 -14.21
CA ALA A 58 15.28 -14.04 -13.01
C ALA A 58 14.64 -15.07 -12.06
N LEU A 59 13.31 -15.16 -12.02
CA LEU A 59 12.60 -16.20 -11.25
C LEU A 59 12.83 -17.62 -11.79
N ARG A 60 13.47 -17.79 -12.96
CA ARG A 60 13.94 -19.09 -13.46
C ARG A 60 15.17 -19.61 -12.68
N HIS A 61 15.95 -18.70 -12.10
CA HIS A 61 17.21 -19.04 -11.44
C HIS A 61 17.02 -19.12 -9.91
N PRO A 62 17.20 -20.30 -9.28
CA PRO A 62 16.95 -20.47 -7.84
C PRO A 62 17.86 -19.60 -6.96
N ALA A 63 19.09 -19.31 -7.42
CA ALA A 63 20.03 -18.44 -6.72
C ALA A 63 19.58 -16.98 -6.62
N LEU A 64 18.83 -16.48 -7.62
CA LEU A 64 18.35 -15.10 -7.69
C LEU A 64 16.91 -14.97 -7.19
N ALA A 65 16.13 -16.06 -7.23
CA ALA A 65 14.69 -16.06 -6.96
C ALA A 65 14.30 -15.42 -5.62
N ALA A 66 15.09 -15.58 -4.56
CA ALA A 66 14.80 -14.97 -3.26
C ALA A 66 14.92 -13.44 -3.30
N ARG A 67 16.02 -12.91 -3.85
CA ARG A 67 16.25 -11.47 -4.01
C ARG A 67 15.25 -10.86 -5.00
N THR A 68 15.02 -11.52 -6.13
CA THR A 68 14.04 -11.09 -7.14
C THR A 68 12.64 -11.04 -6.56
N ARG A 69 12.20 -12.01 -5.77
CA ARG A 69 10.89 -11.96 -5.09
C ARG A 69 10.77 -10.74 -4.19
N GLN A 70 11.80 -10.42 -3.40
CA GLN A 70 11.78 -9.28 -2.50
C GLN A 70 11.72 -7.95 -3.25
N VAL A 71 12.51 -7.79 -4.31
CA VAL A 71 12.49 -6.60 -5.18
C VAL A 71 11.12 -6.45 -5.84
N LEU A 72 10.55 -7.53 -6.40
CA LEU A 72 9.24 -7.50 -7.05
C LEU A 72 8.12 -7.18 -6.07
N ILE A 73 8.15 -7.71 -4.86
CA ILE A 73 7.15 -7.39 -3.83
C ILE A 73 7.22 -5.90 -3.48
N VAL A 74 8.40 -5.37 -3.19
CA VAL A 74 8.57 -3.95 -2.87
C VAL A 74 8.13 -3.09 -4.05
N PHE A 75 8.55 -3.43 -5.26
CA PHE A 75 8.14 -2.76 -6.48
C PHE A 75 6.62 -2.73 -6.63
N HIS A 76 5.93 -3.88 -6.61
CA HIS A 76 4.47 -3.92 -6.78
C HIS A 76 3.75 -3.21 -5.62
N LEU A 77 4.26 -3.27 -4.40
CA LEU A 77 3.71 -2.53 -3.26
C LEU A 77 3.82 -1.00 -3.40
N LEU A 78 4.91 -0.51 -4.00
CA LEU A 78 5.10 0.91 -4.29
C LEU A 78 4.37 1.31 -5.58
N PHE A 79 4.23 0.38 -6.52
CA PHE A 79 3.66 0.63 -7.83
C PHE A 79 2.13 0.61 -7.81
N VAL A 80 1.48 -0.17 -6.94
CA VAL A 80 0.00 -0.10 -6.75
C VAL A 80 -0.48 1.32 -6.45
N PRO A 81 0.08 2.06 -5.46
CA PRO A 81 -0.30 3.45 -5.24
C PRO A 81 0.19 4.41 -6.32
N ALA A 82 1.30 4.11 -7.01
CA ALA A 82 1.71 4.90 -8.18
C ALA A 82 0.74 4.75 -9.36
N GLN A 83 0.21 3.54 -9.60
CA GLN A 83 -0.83 3.28 -10.59
C GLN A 83 -2.15 3.98 -10.25
N PHE A 84 -2.38 4.25 -8.97
CA PHE A 84 -3.50 5.06 -8.52
C PHE A 84 -3.33 6.54 -8.94
N LEU A 85 -2.10 7.09 -8.89
CA LEU A 85 -1.82 8.44 -9.40
C LEU A 85 -2.09 8.55 -10.90
N PHE A 86 -1.78 7.48 -11.64
CA PHE A 86 -2.06 7.38 -13.07
C PHE A 86 -3.57 7.31 -13.37
N LEU A 87 -4.42 7.03 -12.37
CA LEU A 87 -5.88 7.09 -12.48
C LEU A 87 -6.40 8.50 -12.74
N LEU A 88 -5.73 9.54 -12.20
CA LEU A 88 -6.06 10.94 -12.50
C LEU A 88 -5.85 11.29 -13.98
N ALA A 89 -5.01 10.52 -14.69
CA ALA A 89 -4.74 10.73 -16.11
C ALA A 89 -5.49 9.73 -17.03
N HIS A 90 -6.01 8.60 -16.53
CA HIS A 90 -6.58 7.52 -17.38
C HIS A 90 -7.63 6.63 -16.69
N ALA A 91 -8.62 6.14 -17.45
CA ALA A 91 -9.66 5.19 -16.99
C ALA A 91 -9.19 3.72 -16.89
N THR A 92 -7.95 3.41 -17.28
CA THR A 92 -7.38 2.05 -17.44
C THR A 92 -6.64 1.40 -16.25
N PRO A 93 -6.22 2.08 -15.15
CA PRO A 93 -5.37 1.47 -14.12
C PRO A 93 -6.03 0.46 -13.17
N TRP A 94 -7.36 0.31 -13.17
CA TRP A 94 -8.05 -0.66 -12.28
C TRP A 94 -7.59 -2.10 -12.51
N LEU A 95 -7.35 -2.47 -13.78
CA LEU A 95 -6.81 -3.78 -14.14
C LEU A 95 -5.37 -3.95 -13.63
N GLY A 96 -4.56 -2.90 -13.74
CA GLY A 96 -3.18 -2.87 -13.27
C GLY A 96 -3.06 -3.02 -11.76
N MET A 97 -3.90 -2.32 -10.99
CA MET A 97 -3.95 -2.43 -9.54
C MET A 97 -4.37 -3.83 -9.07
N ALA A 98 -5.38 -4.43 -9.71
CA ALA A 98 -5.83 -5.79 -9.41
C ALA A 98 -4.73 -6.83 -9.70
N LEU A 99 -4.07 -6.71 -10.86
CA LEU A 99 -3.01 -7.62 -11.29
C LEU A 99 -1.76 -7.47 -10.41
N SER A 100 -1.36 -6.23 -10.10
CA SER A 100 -0.22 -5.91 -9.24
C SER A 100 -0.43 -6.39 -7.80
N SER A 101 -1.64 -6.21 -7.27
CA SER A 101 -2.04 -6.72 -5.95
C SER A 101 -2.03 -8.25 -5.91
N ALA A 102 -2.54 -8.91 -6.96
CA ALA A 102 -2.56 -10.37 -7.05
C ALA A 102 -1.13 -10.95 -7.10
N ILE A 103 -0.22 -10.28 -7.81
CA ILE A 103 1.21 -10.62 -7.86
C ILE A 103 1.87 -10.47 -6.49
N ALA A 104 1.70 -9.32 -5.83
CA ALA A 104 2.30 -9.05 -4.52
C ALA A 104 1.84 -10.10 -3.48
N VAL A 105 0.56 -10.50 -3.52
CA VAL A 105 0.01 -11.57 -2.67
C VAL A 105 0.57 -12.95 -3.05
N GLY A 106 0.68 -13.25 -4.35
CA GLY A 106 1.19 -14.51 -4.88
C GLY A 106 2.67 -14.76 -4.57
N LEU A 107 3.48 -13.70 -4.44
CA LEU A 107 4.91 -13.78 -4.15
C LEU A 107 5.22 -14.15 -2.68
N LYS A 108 4.21 -14.25 -1.80
CA LYS A 108 4.31 -14.65 -0.38
C LYS A 108 5.39 -13.85 0.39
N PRO A 109 5.16 -12.55 0.64
CA PRO A 109 6.14 -11.68 1.30
C PRO A 109 6.65 -12.23 2.63
N ARG A 110 7.97 -12.36 2.73
CA ARG A 110 8.71 -12.59 3.98
C ARG A 110 9.67 -11.41 4.18
N PHE A 111 9.24 -10.42 4.94
CA PHE A 111 10.09 -9.27 5.26
C PHE A 111 10.91 -9.54 6.53
N PRO A 112 12.23 -9.32 6.51
CA PRO A 112 13.03 -9.27 7.73
C PRO A 112 12.50 -8.14 8.63
N ARG A 113 12.45 -8.37 9.94
CA ARG A 113 12.05 -7.32 10.89
C ARG A 113 13.11 -6.21 10.90
N LEU A 114 12.68 -4.95 10.81
CA LEU A 114 13.59 -3.82 10.91
C LEU A 114 14.24 -3.77 12.30
N GLY A 115 15.53 -3.43 12.35
CA GLY A 115 16.24 -3.11 13.59
C GLY A 115 15.61 -1.90 14.31
N ARG A 116 15.99 -1.67 15.57
CA ARG A 116 15.39 -0.62 16.42
C ARG A 116 15.50 0.80 15.82
N THR A 117 16.66 1.16 15.26
CA THR A 117 16.91 2.52 14.75
C THR A 117 16.19 2.82 13.43
N PRO A 118 16.28 2.00 12.36
CA PRO A 118 15.52 2.23 11.13
C PRO A 118 14.02 2.27 11.36
N ARG A 119 13.51 1.43 12.27
CA ARG A 119 12.09 1.43 12.64
C ARG A 119 11.62 2.78 13.18
N LYS A 120 12.43 3.44 14.03
CA LYS A 120 12.09 4.76 14.59
C LYS A 120 12.09 5.82 13.50
N VAL A 121 13.10 5.83 12.62
CA VAL A 121 13.20 6.78 11.51
C VAL A 121 11.98 6.68 10.58
N TRP A 122 11.66 5.47 10.11
CA TRP A 122 10.50 5.26 9.23
C TRP A 122 9.18 5.62 9.90
N LEU A 123 9.06 5.34 11.21
CA LEU A 123 7.87 5.73 11.96
C LEU A 123 7.76 7.25 12.09
N THR A 124 8.85 7.95 12.40
CA THR A 124 8.88 9.41 12.49
C THR A 124 8.55 10.05 11.14
N LEU A 125 9.13 9.55 10.05
CA LEU A 125 8.81 10.01 8.70
C LEU A 125 7.33 9.79 8.39
N HIS A 126 6.79 8.59 8.66
CA HIS A 126 5.38 8.30 8.42
C HIS A 126 4.44 9.24 9.19
N VAL A 127 4.75 9.50 10.47
CA VAL A 127 3.95 10.40 11.30
C VAL A 127 4.09 11.84 10.81
N GLY A 128 5.30 12.31 10.52
CA GLY A 128 5.56 13.67 10.02
C GLY A 128 4.84 13.93 8.70
N ILE A 129 4.93 13.00 7.75
CA ILE A 129 4.20 13.07 6.47
C ILE A 129 2.69 13.06 6.70
N GLY A 130 2.19 12.19 7.59
CA GLY A 130 0.76 12.12 7.89
C GLY A 130 0.21 13.42 8.50
N VAL A 131 0.96 14.04 9.42
CA VAL A 131 0.59 15.34 10.02
C VAL A 131 0.71 16.47 9.00
N GLY A 132 1.75 16.46 8.17
CA GLY A 132 1.90 17.42 7.07
C GLY A 132 0.72 17.34 6.10
N TRP A 133 0.31 16.14 5.71
CA TRP A 133 -0.84 15.94 4.83
C TRP A 133 -2.15 16.42 5.44
N LEU A 134 -2.34 16.23 6.75
CA LEU A 134 -3.48 16.79 7.49
C LEU A 134 -3.48 18.34 7.47
N GLY A 135 -2.30 18.95 7.61
CA GLY A 135 -2.13 20.40 7.47
C GLY A 135 -2.51 20.91 6.08
N VAL A 136 -2.05 20.23 5.03
CA VAL A 136 -2.40 20.53 3.63
C VAL A 136 -3.91 20.45 3.42
N ALA A 137 -4.54 19.38 3.87
CA ALA A 137 -6.00 19.20 3.76
C ALA A 137 -6.79 20.32 4.45
N THR A 138 -6.34 20.74 5.63
CA THR A 138 -6.97 21.83 6.38
C THR A 138 -6.77 23.18 5.67
N GLY A 139 -5.59 23.41 5.10
CA GLY A 139 -5.30 24.58 4.28
C GLY A 139 -6.13 24.63 3.00
N MET A 140 -6.29 23.50 2.31
CA MET A 140 -7.15 23.41 1.12
C MET A 140 -8.62 23.65 1.46
N LEU A 141 -9.12 23.13 2.59
CA LEU A 141 -10.46 23.46 3.09
C LEU A 141 -10.62 24.97 3.34
N LEU A 142 -9.63 25.59 4.00
CA LEU A 142 -9.64 27.03 4.22
C LEU A 142 -9.68 27.80 2.90
N LEU A 143 -8.85 27.43 1.92
CA LEU A 143 -8.83 28.06 0.60
C LEU A 143 -10.16 27.88 -0.15
N ALA A 144 -10.80 26.71 -0.07
CA ALA A 144 -12.10 26.46 -0.69
C ALA A 144 -13.19 27.36 -0.11
N ILE A 145 -13.19 27.53 1.22
CA ILE A 145 -14.11 28.44 1.92
C ILE A 145 -13.81 29.89 1.51
N THR A 146 -12.53 30.30 1.55
CA THR A 146 -12.11 31.66 1.17
C THR A 146 -12.54 32.00 -0.26
N GLY A 147 -12.32 31.12 -1.24
CA GLY A 147 -12.74 31.35 -2.62
C GLY A 147 -14.27 31.46 -2.77
N ALA A 148 -15.03 30.79 -1.91
CA ALA A 148 -16.49 30.82 -1.95
C ALA A 148 -17.11 32.07 -1.31
N VAL A 149 -16.43 32.68 -0.34
CA VAL A 149 -16.97 33.81 0.45
C VAL A 149 -16.21 35.12 0.24
N ALA A 150 -15.20 35.15 -0.64
CA ALA A 150 -14.40 36.33 -0.89
C ALA A 150 -15.21 37.47 -1.54
N ASP A 151 -15.06 38.68 -1.00
CA ASP A 151 -15.69 39.90 -1.51
C ASP A 151 -14.91 40.54 -2.67
N SER A 152 -13.62 40.24 -2.81
CA SER A 152 -12.76 40.75 -3.88
C SER A 152 -12.38 39.67 -4.87
N HIS A 153 -12.36 40.03 -6.16
CA HIS A 153 -11.94 39.16 -7.25
C HIS A 153 -10.53 38.60 -7.03
N GLU A 154 -9.59 39.45 -6.62
CA GLU A 154 -8.20 39.07 -6.37
C GLU A 154 -8.08 37.97 -5.30
N LEU A 155 -8.83 38.09 -4.20
CA LEU A 155 -8.83 37.10 -3.13
C LEU A 155 -9.51 35.81 -3.55
N GLN A 156 -10.62 35.90 -4.30
CA GLN A 156 -11.33 34.74 -4.82
C GLN A 156 -10.46 33.92 -5.77
N HIS A 157 -9.90 34.57 -6.80
CA HIS A 157 -9.06 33.89 -7.78
C HIS A 157 -7.77 33.35 -7.14
N GLY A 158 -7.13 34.15 -6.28
CA GLY A 158 -5.94 33.72 -5.55
C GLY A 158 -6.18 32.49 -4.67
N ALA A 159 -7.37 32.37 -4.05
CA ALA A 159 -7.73 31.21 -3.25
C ALA A 159 -7.83 29.93 -4.10
N TYR A 160 -8.49 29.99 -5.27
CA TYR A 160 -8.60 28.83 -6.16
C TYR A 160 -7.27 28.44 -6.82
N LEU A 161 -6.46 29.42 -7.22
CA LEU A 161 -5.11 29.20 -7.75
C LEU A 161 -4.19 28.50 -6.74
N LEU A 162 -4.18 28.98 -5.48
CA LEU A 162 -3.40 28.35 -4.42
C LEU A 162 -3.94 26.97 -4.06
N LEU A 163 -5.26 26.78 -4.12
CA LEU A 163 -5.88 25.49 -3.85
C LEU A 163 -5.44 24.45 -4.88
N HIS A 164 -5.47 24.80 -6.17
CA HIS A 164 -4.94 23.97 -7.25
C HIS A 164 -3.45 23.67 -7.04
N THR A 165 -2.67 24.70 -6.70
CA THR A 165 -1.22 24.53 -6.46
C THR A 165 -0.95 23.58 -5.29
N PHE A 166 -1.72 23.68 -4.20
CA PHE A 166 -1.62 22.80 -3.03
C PHE A 166 -1.97 21.36 -3.39
N GLU A 167 -2.99 21.15 -4.22
CA GLU A 167 -3.38 19.83 -4.70
C GLU A 167 -2.21 19.14 -5.42
N ILE A 168 -1.65 19.81 -6.44
CA ILE A 168 -0.59 19.23 -7.27
C ILE A 168 0.73 19.09 -6.51
N MET A 169 1.14 20.13 -5.76
CA MET A 169 2.50 20.21 -5.20
C MET A 169 2.61 19.59 -3.81
N LEU A 170 1.52 19.52 -3.04
CA LEU A 170 1.57 19.08 -1.65
C LEU A 170 0.69 17.86 -1.40
N ALA A 171 -0.59 17.90 -1.78
CA ALA A 171 -1.54 16.84 -1.45
C ALA A 171 -1.16 15.53 -2.15
N ILE A 172 -0.93 15.59 -3.46
CA ILE A 172 -0.55 14.43 -4.27
C ILE A 172 0.79 13.81 -3.79
N PRO A 173 1.90 14.55 -3.64
CA PRO A 173 3.15 13.99 -3.13
C PRO A 173 3.04 13.47 -1.70
N SER A 174 2.26 14.13 -0.83
CA SER A 174 2.06 13.69 0.55
C SER A 174 1.30 12.37 0.62
N ALA A 175 0.26 12.18 -0.20
CA ALA A 175 -0.47 10.93 -0.31
C ALA A 175 0.47 9.76 -0.65
N PHE A 176 1.35 9.98 -1.64
CA PHE A 176 2.35 8.99 -2.04
C PHE A 176 3.32 8.66 -0.91
N ALA A 177 3.91 9.69 -0.30
CA ALA A 177 4.85 9.53 0.79
C ALA A 177 4.20 8.81 2.00
N ALA A 178 2.93 9.11 2.30
CA ALA A 178 2.16 8.49 3.38
C ALA A 178 1.91 6.99 3.12
N ILE A 179 1.53 6.62 1.89
CA ILE A 179 1.30 5.22 1.53
C ILE A 179 2.61 4.44 1.56
N ILE A 180 3.68 4.96 0.97
CA ILE A 180 5.00 4.29 0.98
C ILE A 180 5.48 4.04 2.40
N THR A 181 5.53 5.10 3.21
CA THR A 181 6.00 4.99 4.58
C THR A 181 5.09 4.10 5.42
N GLY A 182 3.78 4.13 5.18
CA GLY A 182 2.80 3.27 5.83
C GLY A 182 2.99 1.80 5.51
N VAL A 183 3.29 1.46 4.25
CA VAL A 183 3.60 0.10 3.81
C VAL A 183 4.92 -0.38 4.43
N VAL A 184 5.98 0.44 4.36
CA VAL A 184 7.30 0.13 4.94
C VAL A 184 7.18 -0.12 6.45
N VAL A 185 6.47 0.75 7.18
CA VAL A 185 6.24 0.59 8.61
C VAL A 185 5.40 -0.66 8.89
N SER A 186 4.34 -0.90 8.13
CA SER A 186 3.44 -2.05 8.36
C SER A 186 4.10 -3.40 8.12
N LEU A 187 5.07 -3.48 7.21
CA LEU A 187 5.81 -4.71 6.87
C LEU A 187 7.07 -4.88 7.71
N GLY A 188 7.76 -3.79 8.05
CA GLY A 188 8.98 -3.79 8.85
C GLY A 188 8.75 -3.91 10.36
N THR A 189 7.52 -3.75 10.83
CA THR A 189 7.15 -3.83 12.24
C THR A 189 6.30 -5.07 12.55
N PRO A 190 6.29 -5.57 13.80
CA PRO A 190 5.48 -6.72 14.20
C PRO A 190 3.97 -6.51 14.06
N TRP A 191 3.53 -5.29 13.73
CA TRP A 191 2.13 -4.92 13.61
C TRP A 191 1.48 -5.57 12.39
N GLY A 192 2.17 -5.72 11.25
CA GLY A 192 1.65 -6.37 10.04
C GLY A 192 0.45 -5.65 9.41
N LEU A 193 0.47 -5.45 8.08
CA LEU A 193 -0.54 -4.69 7.33
C LEU A 193 -2.00 -5.15 7.56
N LEU A 194 -2.21 -6.45 7.75
CA LEU A 194 -3.53 -7.05 7.93
C LEU A 194 -3.79 -7.55 9.36
N LYS A 195 -2.87 -7.38 10.32
CA LYS A 195 -3.01 -8.01 11.66
C LYS A 195 -3.91 -7.22 12.60
N HIS A 196 -4.12 -5.92 12.36
CA HIS A 196 -4.90 -5.03 13.22
C HIS A 196 -5.93 -4.26 12.40
N ARG A 197 -7.17 -4.17 12.91
CA ARG A 197 -8.28 -3.50 12.21
C ARG A 197 -8.00 -2.02 11.96
N TRP A 198 -7.36 -1.35 12.91
CA TRP A 198 -7.01 0.07 12.79
C TRP A 198 -5.98 0.35 11.68
N VAL A 199 -5.05 -0.59 11.42
CA VAL A 199 -4.08 -0.45 10.31
C VAL A 199 -4.79 -0.56 8.97
N LEU A 200 -5.72 -1.52 8.85
CA LEU A 200 -6.52 -1.69 7.64
C LEU A 200 -7.43 -0.48 7.39
N ALA A 201 -8.09 0.04 8.43
CA ALA A 201 -8.92 1.24 8.31
C ALA A 201 -8.11 2.46 7.84
N LYS A 202 -6.89 2.68 8.38
CA LYS A 202 -5.99 3.74 7.89
C LYS A 202 -5.57 3.53 6.44
N LEU A 203 -5.30 2.28 6.04
CA LEU A 203 -4.95 1.98 4.66
C LEU A 203 -6.14 2.27 3.74
N VAL A 204 -7.36 1.91 4.14
CA VAL A 204 -8.57 2.24 3.38
C VAL A 204 -8.76 3.74 3.28
N ILE A 205 -8.60 4.49 4.37
CA ILE A 205 -8.67 5.96 4.34
C ILE A 205 -7.60 6.54 3.39
N ALA A 206 -6.35 6.10 3.51
CA ALA A 206 -5.26 6.57 2.67
C ALA A 206 -5.46 6.27 1.17
N LEU A 207 -6.22 5.21 0.84
CA LEU A 207 -6.60 4.88 -0.54
C LEU A 207 -7.87 5.59 -1.00
N ALA A 208 -8.79 5.90 -0.07
CA ALA A 208 -10.03 6.63 -0.38
C ALA A 208 -9.75 8.12 -0.69
N LEU A 209 -8.80 8.74 0.00
CA LEU A 209 -8.47 10.16 -0.20
C LEU A 209 -8.08 10.51 -1.64
N PRO A 210 -7.15 9.80 -2.31
CA PRO A 210 -6.86 10.12 -3.69
C PRO A 210 -8.01 9.70 -4.64
N PHE A 211 -8.95 8.84 -4.22
CA PHE A 211 -10.18 8.60 -4.98
C PHE A 211 -11.11 9.82 -4.94
N LEU A 212 -11.23 10.48 -3.78
CA LEU A 212 -11.93 11.76 -3.69
C LEU A 212 -11.27 12.83 -4.57
N ALA A 213 -9.93 12.88 -4.59
CA ALA A 213 -9.16 13.81 -5.44
C ALA A 213 -9.56 13.77 -6.93
N VAL A 214 -9.89 12.58 -7.46
CA VAL A 214 -10.34 12.43 -8.86
C VAL A 214 -11.65 13.17 -9.15
N PHE A 215 -12.54 13.30 -8.16
CA PHE A 215 -13.83 13.98 -8.32
C PHE A 215 -13.73 15.49 -8.08
N GLU A 216 -12.89 15.90 -7.13
CA GLU A 216 -12.75 17.31 -6.76
C GLU A 216 -11.82 18.09 -7.71
N GLY A 217 -10.79 17.45 -8.32
CA GLY A 217 -9.87 18.08 -9.27
C GLY A 217 -10.56 18.87 -10.39
N PRO A 218 -11.54 18.30 -11.12
CA PRO A 218 -12.29 19.05 -12.13
C PRO A 218 -13.03 20.28 -11.59
N TRP A 219 -13.53 20.23 -10.35
CA TRP A 219 -14.20 21.38 -9.72
C TRP A 219 -13.21 22.49 -9.38
N ILE A 220 -11.99 22.12 -8.97
CA ILE A 220 -10.91 23.04 -8.68
C ILE A 220 -10.49 23.79 -9.94
N GLU A 221 -10.23 23.04 -11.02
CA GLU A 221 -9.89 23.60 -12.34
C GLU A 221 -11.00 24.49 -12.90
N GLU A 222 -12.26 24.06 -12.78
CA GLU A 222 -13.40 24.85 -13.25
C GLU A 222 -13.48 26.21 -12.51
N LEU A 223 -13.39 26.20 -11.18
CA LEU A 223 -13.51 27.41 -10.37
C LEU A 223 -12.31 28.34 -10.54
N GLU A 224 -11.11 27.79 -10.69
CA GLU A 224 -9.91 28.56 -11.04
C GLU A 224 -10.07 29.23 -12.41
N ALA A 225 -10.45 28.47 -13.45
CA ALA A 225 -10.57 28.99 -14.81
C ALA A 225 -11.68 30.05 -14.92
N ARG A 226 -12.83 29.83 -14.27
CA ARG A 226 -13.94 30.79 -14.27
C ARG A 226 -13.57 32.08 -13.54
N SER A 227 -12.86 31.99 -12.42
CA SER A 227 -12.42 33.16 -11.64
C SER A 227 -11.30 33.95 -12.29
N ALA A 228 -10.65 33.46 -13.34
CA ALA A 228 -9.56 34.16 -14.02
C ALA A 228 -9.99 35.46 -14.71
N SER A 229 -11.25 35.55 -15.17
CA SER A 229 -11.76 36.68 -15.95
C SER A 229 -12.56 37.72 -15.16
N GLY A 230 -12.83 37.45 -13.89
CA GLY A 230 -13.62 38.32 -13.01
C GLY A 230 -14.17 37.58 -11.79
N PRO A 231 -14.88 38.28 -10.89
CA PRO A 231 -15.55 37.65 -9.77
C PRO A 231 -16.65 36.69 -10.26
N ILE A 232 -16.78 35.55 -9.59
CA ILE A 232 -17.74 34.51 -9.94
C ILE A 232 -18.65 34.15 -8.77
N GLU A 233 -19.89 33.81 -9.10
CA GLU A 233 -20.73 33.02 -8.21
C GLU A 233 -20.34 31.54 -8.32
N THR A 234 -19.92 30.98 -7.20
CA THR A 234 -19.37 29.62 -7.13
C THR A 234 -20.47 28.56 -7.16
N GLY A 235 -21.68 28.91 -6.70
CA GLY A 235 -22.89 28.10 -6.79
C GLY A 235 -22.71 26.69 -6.22
N THR A 236 -23.31 25.70 -6.88
CA THR A 236 -23.25 24.29 -6.46
C THR A 236 -21.81 23.74 -6.48
N THR A 237 -21.00 24.11 -7.47
CA THR A 237 -19.61 23.65 -7.59
C THR A 237 -18.77 24.08 -6.38
N GLY A 238 -18.92 25.34 -5.92
CA GLY A 238 -18.26 25.82 -4.70
C GLY A 238 -18.67 25.05 -3.44
N MET A 239 -19.97 24.78 -3.28
CA MET A 239 -20.49 24.00 -2.14
C MET A 239 -19.98 22.55 -2.15
N LEU A 240 -19.96 21.91 -3.33
CA LEU A 240 -19.44 20.56 -3.50
C LEU A 240 -17.93 20.51 -3.18
N LEU A 241 -17.16 21.51 -3.63
CA LEU A 241 -15.74 21.59 -3.33
C LEU A 241 -15.47 21.75 -1.83
N ILE A 242 -16.19 22.65 -1.14
CA ILE A 242 -16.06 22.80 0.33
C ILE A 242 -16.42 21.48 1.03
N GLY A 243 -17.51 20.83 0.61
CA GLY A 243 -17.93 19.54 1.17
C GLY A 243 -16.88 18.45 0.97
N ALA A 244 -16.27 18.37 -0.22
CA ALA A 244 -15.21 17.42 -0.54
C ALA A 244 -13.94 17.68 0.28
N MET A 245 -13.46 18.93 0.34
CA MET A 245 -12.33 19.32 1.18
C MET A 245 -12.59 19.05 2.67
N GLY A 246 -13.82 19.30 3.13
CA GLY A 246 -14.26 19.03 4.49
C GLY A 246 -14.23 17.55 4.82
N LEU A 247 -14.72 16.71 3.90
CA LEU A 247 -14.64 15.25 4.01
C LEU A 247 -13.19 14.77 4.01
N PHE A 248 -12.35 15.32 3.13
CA PHE A 248 -10.92 14.99 3.03
C PHE A 248 -10.19 15.28 4.35
N ALA A 249 -10.35 16.49 4.90
CA ALA A 249 -9.78 16.87 6.19
C ALA A 249 -10.32 16.01 7.34
N THR A 250 -11.62 15.72 7.35
CA THR A 250 -12.27 14.88 8.37
C THR A 250 -11.73 13.45 8.36
N LEU A 251 -11.52 12.87 7.17
CA LEU A 251 -10.95 11.53 7.02
C LEU A 251 -9.51 11.46 7.54
N LEU A 252 -8.68 12.49 7.28
CA LEU A 252 -7.32 12.55 7.83
C LEU A 252 -7.29 12.78 9.34
N TRP A 253 -8.21 13.57 9.88
CA TRP A 253 -8.41 13.68 11.33
C TRP A 253 -8.80 12.33 11.93
N ALA A 254 -9.76 11.63 11.32
CA ALA A 254 -10.14 10.29 11.75
C ALA A 254 -8.95 9.31 11.70
N ALA A 255 -8.13 9.35 10.66
CA ALA A 255 -6.91 8.54 10.56
C ALA A 255 -5.89 8.88 11.68
N THR A 256 -5.77 10.16 12.04
CA THR A 256 -4.90 10.65 13.11
C THR A 256 -5.40 10.20 14.48
N ILE A 257 -6.69 10.38 14.76
CA ILE A 257 -7.37 9.90 15.98
C ILE A 257 -7.19 8.39 16.10
N LEU A 258 -7.42 7.64 15.01
CA LEU A 258 -7.23 6.19 14.97
C LEU A 258 -5.77 5.77 15.23
N SER A 259 -4.81 6.65 14.94
CA SER A 259 -3.39 6.47 15.25
C SER A 259 -3.09 6.52 16.74
N VAL A 260 -3.72 7.46 17.43
CA VAL A 260 -3.49 7.74 18.85
C VAL A 260 -4.26 6.76 19.71
N PHE A 261 -5.58 6.66 19.49
CA PHE A 261 -6.46 5.88 20.35
C PHE A 261 -6.42 4.37 20.06
N LYS A 262 -5.91 3.95 18.89
CA LYS A 262 -5.79 2.55 18.44
C LYS A 262 -7.00 1.68 18.84
N PRO A 263 -8.24 2.07 18.53
CA PRO A 263 -9.40 1.28 18.89
C PRO A 263 -9.44 0.03 18.01
N GLY A 264 -9.07 -1.12 18.57
CA GLY A 264 -9.35 -2.41 17.95
C GLY A 264 -8.20 -3.42 17.98
N GLY A 265 -8.50 -4.55 18.62
CA GLY A 265 -7.66 -5.74 18.66
C GLY A 265 -7.42 -6.40 17.30
N ARG A 266 -6.77 -7.56 17.34
CA ARG A 266 -6.26 -8.27 16.16
C ARG A 266 -7.37 -8.66 15.18
N THR A 267 -7.05 -8.71 13.89
CA THR A 267 -7.94 -9.23 12.84
C THR A 267 -8.04 -10.76 12.91
N ARG A 268 -9.09 -11.32 12.29
CA ARG A 268 -9.31 -12.79 12.22
C ARG A 268 -8.13 -13.50 11.55
N TRP A 269 -7.53 -12.90 10.52
CA TRP A 269 -6.35 -13.44 9.84
C TRP A 269 -5.08 -13.42 10.70
N GLY A 270 -4.91 -12.40 11.55
CA GLY A 270 -3.82 -12.33 12.52
C GLY A 270 -3.91 -13.43 13.58
N ARG A 271 -5.11 -13.69 14.11
CA ARG A 271 -5.36 -14.76 15.08
C ARG A 271 -5.09 -16.16 14.48
N SER A 272 -5.55 -16.40 13.26
CA SER A 272 -5.38 -17.69 12.59
C SER A 272 -3.92 -18.02 12.24
N ARG A 273 -3.08 -17.01 11.97
CA ARG A 273 -1.63 -17.22 11.72
C ARG A 273 -0.88 -17.57 13.00
N ASP A 274 -1.10 -16.82 14.08
CA ASP A 274 -0.44 -17.11 15.37
C ASP A 274 -0.89 -18.48 15.92
N ALA A 275 -2.15 -18.86 15.75
CA ALA A 275 -2.65 -20.19 16.11
C ALA A 275 -2.01 -21.32 15.29
N ARG A 276 -1.74 -21.12 13.99
CA ARG A 276 -1.04 -22.11 13.14
C ARG A 276 0.44 -22.23 13.52
N VAL A 277 1.12 -21.12 13.80
CA VAL A 277 2.53 -21.14 14.27
C VAL A 277 2.63 -21.79 15.64
N GLY A 278 1.69 -21.51 16.55
CA GLY A 278 1.61 -22.16 17.86
C GLY A 278 1.32 -23.66 17.79
N ARG A 279 0.54 -24.12 16.80
CA ARG A 279 0.32 -25.56 16.54
C ARG A 279 1.55 -26.23 15.93
N ALA A 280 2.23 -25.59 14.97
CA ALA A 280 3.43 -26.13 14.34
C ALA A 280 4.62 -26.21 15.30
N GLY A 281 4.71 -25.31 16.29
CA GLY A 281 5.71 -25.38 17.36
C GLY A 281 5.36 -26.36 18.50
N ARG A 282 4.13 -26.89 18.53
CA ARG A 282 3.64 -27.87 19.51
C ARG A 282 3.46 -29.27 18.94
N GLU A 283 3.75 -29.49 17.66
CA GLU A 283 3.74 -30.83 17.08
C GLU A 283 4.85 -31.63 17.79
N PRO A 284 4.53 -32.67 18.59
CA PRO A 284 5.53 -33.45 19.28
C PRO A 284 6.46 -34.02 18.21
N ALA A 285 7.78 -33.87 18.39
CA ALA A 285 8.75 -34.49 17.51
C ALA A 285 8.33 -35.94 17.29
N ARG A 286 7.92 -36.26 16.06
CA ARG A 286 7.47 -37.60 15.67
C ARG A 286 8.58 -38.54 16.13
N PRO A 287 8.33 -39.48 17.06
CA PRO A 287 9.41 -40.30 17.61
C PRO A 287 10.09 -40.97 16.43
N THR A 288 11.37 -40.66 16.24
CA THR A 288 12.17 -41.29 15.21
C THR A 288 12.11 -42.79 15.48
N ARG A 289 11.82 -43.56 14.43
CA ARG A 289 11.56 -45.02 14.49
C ARG A 289 12.66 -45.81 15.23
N ASP A 290 13.84 -45.23 15.39
CA ASP A 290 14.99 -45.75 16.15
C ASP A 290 14.74 -45.78 17.68
N SER A 291 13.97 -44.85 18.23
CA SER A 291 13.69 -44.79 19.68
C SER A 291 12.75 -45.89 20.17
N SER A 292 11.76 -46.29 19.35
CA SER A 292 10.89 -47.44 19.63
C SER A 292 11.63 -48.77 19.57
N THR A 293 12.56 -48.95 18.63
CA THR A 293 13.36 -50.18 18.54
C THR A 293 14.37 -50.31 19.67
N ARG A 294 14.98 -49.19 20.12
CA ARG A 294 15.90 -49.20 21.27
C ARG A 294 15.21 -49.47 22.62
N LEU A 295 13.97 -49.02 22.78
CA LEU A 295 13.19 -49.31 24.00
C LEU A 295 12.72 -50.76 24.02
N ALA A 296 12.27 -51.30 22.87
CA ALA A 296 11.92 -52.70 22.75
C ALA A 296 13.13 -53.63 22.99
N SER A 297 14.31 -53.30 22.45
CA SER A 297 15.53 -54.10 22.67
C SER A 297 16.01 -54.06 24.12
N ARG A 298 15.92 -52.91 24.81
CA ARG A 298 16.25 -52.79 26.24
C ARG A 298 15.29 -53.56 27.15
N GLN A 299 14.00 -53.62 26.81
CA GLN A 299 13.02 -54.40 27.60
C GLN A 299 13.23 -55.90 27.42
N VAL A 300 13.53 -56.37 26.21
CA VAL A 300 13.87 -57.78 25.95
C VAL A 300 15.16 -58.17 26.69
N GLN A 301 16.19 -57.32 26.65
CA GLN A 301 17.46 -57.61 27.32
C GLN A 301 17.34 -57.68 28.86
N ARG A 302 16.43 -56.90 29.46
CA ARG A 302 16.11 -56.97 30.90
C ARG A 302 15.27 -58.20 31.29
N ALA A 303 14.45 -58.72 30.38
CA ALA A 303 13.66 -59.92 30.63
C ALA A 303 14.49 -61.21 30.49
N THR A 304 15.51 -61.21 29.63
CA THR A 304 16.34 -62.39 29.36
C THR A 304 17.46 -62.61 30.38
N PHE A 305 17.93 -61.57 31.08
CA PHE A 305 18.96 -61.68 32.11
C PHE A 305 18.57 -60.90 33.38
N PRO A 306 17.85 -61.53 34.32
CA PRO A 306 17.65 -60.97 35.65
C PRO A 306 18.99 -60.99 36.40
N ASP A 307 19.34 -59.84 36.98
CA ASP A 307 20.61 -59.56 37.64
C ASP A 307 20.89 -60.58 38.77
N LEU A 308 21.82 -61.51 38.55
CA LEU A 308 22.39 -62.36 39.59
C LEU A 308 23.59 -61.64 40.22
N ARG A 309 23.35 -60.61 41.03
CA ARG A 309 24.36 -60.10 41.99
C ARG A 309 23.71 -59.55 43.25
N GLY A 310 24.05 -60.17 44.38
CA GLY A 310 23.97 -59.52 45.68
C GLY A 310 23.57 -60.43 46.82
N GLY A 311 24.31 -61.52 47.05
CA GLY A 311 24.34 -62.20 48.34
C GLY A 311 25.53 -61.72 49.14
N SER A 312 25.27 -61.20 50.34
CA SER A 312 26.00 -61.39 51.61
C SER A 312 25.27 -60.63 52.70
#